data_AF-A0A1G8R6T7-F1
#
_entry.id   AF-A0A1G8R6T7-F1
#
_cell.length_a   1.000
_cell.length_b   1.000
_cell.length_c   1.000
_cell.angle_alpha   90.00
_cell.angle_beta   90.00
_cell.angle_gamma   90.00
#
_symmetry.space_group_name_H-M   'P 1'
#
loop_
_entity.id
_entity.type
_entity.pdbx_description
1 polymer ?
#
loop_
_entity_poly.entity_id
_entity_poly.type
_entity_poly.pdbx_seq_one_letter_code
_entity_poly.pdbx_strand_id
1 'polypeptide(L)'
;MTIAHDESRRASPSVRSSAAAELCRLTVLAERTQVDLAVPNGVPLAILIPGIVDTIRNHRSANDFDDAVEQYEPSEWVLAKIGQSPLSSTLSLHEHGIRDGDLLVLESVDDTAPPPLFDDIMYSVANADAESDREWSPAAARIVGSVAAIALILVGCFSVLWADAGSGGYVAPSLALTLSLLFLVAGAVTSRVYHDAASSLVLSGSAMPLAFTAGVLFVPGAVGAPHLLIASSLTAAAAVLALRVGGVGLTVFTSVSTTGLFVAVAALVGTLTDVDFHGIAAVLVAAALILLSQSARLSILLGKLPLPPVPAPGTSVDPAEDDPDDRRTMPPFEVLAQRSARARSYLTGLVAASTVLTVGGAIVAALPDEDGAVFWPGTVLAIAAAVLLMFRGRTYSSVAQAIPLVAGGVLLLVLLLSAAAHTVPDLALALFVVAVVLAVAALVLGIIFPKQSFSPVMRRAGEILELAVIASVIPLVCWVTDLYSTMRGL
;
A
#
# COMPACT_ATOMS: atom_id res chain seq x y z
N MET A 1 61.60 74.16 -8.90
CA MET A 1 61.90 72.83 -9.46
C MET A 1 60.60 72.32 -10.09
N THR A 2 60.49 72.22 -11.41
CA THR A 2 60.99 71.10 -12.27
C THR A 2 60.07 69.88 -12.07
N ILE A 3 59.06 69.64 -12.92
CA ILE A 3 59.11 68.85 -14.19
C ILE A 3 59.56 67.39 -13.91
N ALA A 4 58.89 66.30 -14.28
CA ALA A 4 57.53 65.97 -14.77
C ALA A 4 57.30 64.46 -14.39
N HIS A 5 56.33 63.62 -14.79
CA HIS A 5 55.26 63.46 -15.81
C HIS A 5 54.16 62.56 -15.11
N ASP A 6 53.09 62.00 -15.68
CA ASP A 6 52.12 62.22 -16.78
C ASP A 6 51.29 60.92 -16.94
N GLU A 7 50.05 61.05 -17.44
CA GLU A 7 49.06 60.07 -17.93
C GLU A 7 48.77 58.66 -17.34
N SER A 8 47.49 58.29 -17.55
CA SER A 8 46.93 56.92 -17.66
C SER A 8 46.58 56.11 -16.39
N ARG A 9 45.33 56.29 -15.92
CA ARG A 9 44.48 55.16 -15.51
C ARG A 9 43.16 55.20 -16.26
N ARG A 10 42.94 54.21 -17.13
CA ARG A 10 41.66 54.02 -17.84
C ARG A 10 40.56 53.71 -16.83
N ALA A 11 39.42 54.38 -16.93
CA ALA A 11 38.22 53.94 -16.23
C ALA A 11 37.69 52.67 -16.91
N SER A 12 37.71 51.55 -16.20
CA SER A 12 37.09 50.30 -16.66
C SER A 12 35.57 50.51 -16.79
N PRO A 13 34.93 50.17 -17.92
CA PRO A 13 33.48 50.22 -18.00
C PRO A 13 32.88 49.21 -17.02
N SER A 14 31.90 49.64 -16.22
CA SER A 14 31.21 48.76 -15.28
C SER A 14 30.33 47.78 -16.06
N VAL A 15 30.84 46.57 -16.27
CA VAL A 15 30.03 45.44 -16.77
C VAL A 15 28.93 45.19 -15.74
N ARG A 16 27.70 45.63 -16.06
CA ARG A 16 26.52 45.18 -15.34
C ARG A 16 26.40 43.68 -15.60
N SER A 17 26.73 42.86 -14.61
CA SER A 17 26.35 41.46 -14.65
C SER A 17 24.82 41.42 -14.70
N SER A 18 24.26 41.03 -15.84
CA SER A 18 22.87 40.62 -15.89
C SER A 18 22.76 39.37 -15.01
N ALA A 19 22.08 39.49 -13.87
CA ALA A 19 21.63 38.31 -13.15
C ALA A 19 20.88 37.44 -14.17
N ALA A 20 21.31 36.19 -14.36
CA ALA A 20 20.61 35.26 -15.22
C ALA A 20 19.19 35.13 -14.65
N ALA A 21 18.19 35.55 -15.43
CA ALA A 21 16.82 35.55 -14.96
C ALA A 21 16.43 34.12 -14.58
N GLU A 22 16.08 33.91 -13.31
CA GLU A 22 15.58 32.64 -12.84
C GLU A 22 14.23 32.40 -13.55
N LEU A 23 14.20 31.43 -14.47
CA LEU A 23 13.03 31.15 -15.30
C LEU A 23 12.11 30.17 -14.59
N CYS A 24 10.84 30.54 -14.44
CA CYS A 24 9.78 29.62 -14.08
C CYS A 24 9.23 28.98 -15.36
N ARG A 25 9.15 27.65 -15.41
CA ARG A 25 8.40 26.89 -16.41
C ARG A 25 6.95 26.80 -15.96
N LEU A 26 6.02 27.23 -16.80
CA LEU A 26 4.59 27.17 -16.48
C LEU A 26 3.77 26.83 -17.73
N THR A 27 2.64 26.19 -17.50
CA THR A 27 1.68 25.83 -18.56
C THR A 27 0.56 26.86 -18.54
N VAL A 28 0.32 27.55 -19.65
CA VAL A 28 -0.81 28.47 -19.77
C VAL A 28 -1.91 27.83 -20.60
N LEU A 29 -3.09 27.70 -20.00
CA LEU A 29 -4.31 27.26 -20.65
C LEU A 29 -5.15 28.48 -21.06
N ALA A 30 -5.38 28.64 -22.35
CA ALA A 30 -6.43 29.49 -22.91
C ALA A 30 -7.53 28.60 -23.52
N GLU A 31 -8.72 29.17 -23.77
CA GLU A 31 -9.97 28.49 -24.16
C GLU A 31 -9.83 27.20 -25.01
N ARG A 32 -9.02 27.25 -26.07
CA ARG A 32 -8.82 26.16 -27.05
C ARG A 32 -7.35 25.73 -27.20
N THR A 33 -6.43 26.29 -26.40
CA THR A 33 -4.98 26.09 -26.59
C THR A 33 -4.23 26.05 -25.26
N GLN A 34 -3.39 25.03 -25.06
CA GLN A 34 -2.46 24.92 -23.95
C GLN A 34 -1.03 25.17 -24.47
N VAL A 35 -0.26 26.05 -23.83
CA VAL A 35 1.11 26.40 -24.24
C VAL A 35 2.05 26.38 -23.04
N ASP A 36 3.14 25.62 -23.13
CA ASP A 36 4.20 25.59 -22.12
C ASP A 36 5.22 26.70 -22.38
N LEU A 37 5.45 27.54 -21.36
CA LEU A 37 6.26 28.75 -21.44
C LEU A 37 7.35 28.75 -20.35
N ALA A 38 8.48 29.42 -20.63
CA ALA A 38 9.53 29.68 -19.65
C ALA A 38 9.72 31.19 -19.51
N VAL A 39 9.32 31.75 -18.36
CA VAL A 39 9.25 33.20 -18.12
C VAL A 39 10.01 33.62 -16.86
N PRO A 40 10.57 34.84 -16.78
CA PRO A 40 11.29 35.32 -15.60
C PRO A 40 10.43 35.31 -14.31
N ASN A 41 10.85 34.53 -13.31
CA ASN A 41 10.11 34.30 -12.07
C ASN A 41 9.97 35.57 -11.19
N GLY A 42 11.03 36.38 -11.15
CA GLY A 42 11.11 37.63 -10.37
C GLY A 42 10.68 38.90 -11.09
N VAL A 43 9.86 38.81 -12.14
CA VAL A 43 9.34 39.96 -12.89
C VAL A 43 7.83 40.11 -12.64
N PRO A 44 7.30 41.32 -12.40
CA PRO A 44 5.86 41.55 -12.24
C PRO A 44 5.02 41.05 -13.42
N LEU A 45 3.90 40.41 -13.12
CA LEU A 45 3.02 39.78 -14.12
C LEU A 45 2.55 40.75 -15.21
N ALA A 46 2.31 42.03 -14.89
CA ALA A 46 1.93 43.06 -15.86
C ALA A 46 2.91 43.22 -17.04
N ILE A 47 4.19 42.89 -16.84
CA ILE A 47 5.24 42.94 -17.89
C ILE A 47 5.27 41.62 -18.70
N LEU A 48 4.86 40.51 -18.09
CA LEU A 48 4.89 39.18 -18.71
C LEU A 48 3.63 38.87 -19.52
N ILE A 49 2.46 39.30 -19.07
CA ILE A 49 1.15 38.99 -19.67
C ILE A 49 1.10 39.35 -21.17
N PRO A 50 1.51 40.53 -21.65
CA PRO A 50 1.47 40.84 -23.09
C PRO A 50 2.30 39.87 -23.93
N GLY A 51 3.51 39.52 -23.50
CA GLY A 51 4.37 38.55 -24.20
C GLY A 51 3.84 37.11 -24.17
N ILE A 52 3.14 36.74 -23.09
CA ILE A 52 2.42 35.46 -22.98
C ILE A 52 1.25 35.42 -23.98
N VAL A 53 0.44 36.48 -24.01
CA VAL A 53 -0.69 36.64 -24.95
C VAL A 53 -0.20 36.60 -26.41
N ASP A 54 0.85 37.34 -26.75
CA ASP A 54 1.44 37.34 -28.10
C ASP A 54 1.98 35.96 -28.48
N THR A 55 2.61 35.23 -27.54
CA THR A 55 3.10 33.87 -27.80
C THR A 55 1.94 32.90 -28.09
N ILE A 56 0.85 33.01 -27.33
CA ILE A 56 -0.36 32.18 -27.53
C ILE A 56 -1.09 32.55 -28.83
N ARG A 57 -1.23 33.85 -29.15
CA ARG A 57 -1.79 34.34 -30.43
C ARG A 57 -1.02 33.78 -31.63
N ASN A 58 0.31 33.89 -31.60
CA ASN A 58 1.17 33.34 -32.65
C ASN A 58 1.05 31.81 -32.74
N HIS A 59 1.01 31.10 -31.61
CA HIS A 59 0.85 29.64 -31.59
C HIS A 59 -0.53 29.18 -32.13
N ARG A 60 -1.61 29.91 -31.82
CA ARG A 60 -2.95 29.64 -32.37
C ARG A 60 -2.97 29.79 -33.90
N SER A 61 -2.29 30.79 -34.45
CA SER A 61 -2.21 31.03 -35.90
C SER A 61 -1.48 29.94 -36.71
N ALA A 62 -0.80 28.99 -36.05
CA ALA A 62 -0.14 27.85 -36.68
C ALA A 62 -0.98 26.56 -36.68
N ASN A 63 -2.16 26.56 -36.04
CA ASN A 63 -3.06 25.41 -35.98
C ASN A 63 -4.14 25.51 -37.08
N ASP A 64 -3.95 24.73 -38.15
CA ASP A 64 -4.71 24.70 -39.41
C ASP A 64 -6.16 24.14 -39.29
N PHE A 65 -6.84 24.38 -38.16
CA PHE A 65 -8.10 23.75 -37.76
C PHE A 65 -9.14 24.67 -37.07
N ASP A 66 -8.81 25.92 -36.71
CA ASP A 66 -9.69 26.82 -35.94
C ASP A 66 -10.01 28.10 -36.73
N ASP A 67 -10.76 27.95 -37.83
CA ASP A 67 -11.10 28.99 -38.83
C ASP A 67 -12.16 30.02 -38.32
N ALA A 68 -12.15 30.29 -37.01
CA ALA A 68 -13.13 31.09 -36.27
C ALA A 68 -12.50 32.41 -35.78
N VAL A 69 -12.65 33.47 -36.58
CA VAL A 69 -12.17 34.82 -36.23
C VAL A 69 -13.14 35.50 -35.25
N GLU A 70 -13.13 35.05 -34.00
CA GLU A 70 -13.82 35.72 -32.89
C GLU A 70 -12.99 36.91 -32.40
N GLN A 71 -13.16 38.06 -33.08
CA GLN A 71 -12.61 39.35 -32.66
C GLN A 71 -13.41 39.95 -31.50
N TYR A 72 -13.08 39.53 -30.28
CA TYR A 72 -13.00 40.45 -29.15
C TYR A 72 -11.54 40.51 -28.71
N GLU A 73 -10.96 41.71 -28.67
CA GLU A 73 -9.74 41.94 -27.89
C GLU A 73 -10.19 42.34 -26.48
N PRO A 74 -9.93 41.53 -25.43
CA PRO A 74 -10.24 41.92 -24.06
C PRO A 74 -9.52 43.22 -23.69
N SER A 75 -10.20 44.05 -22.91
CA SER A 75 -9.65 45.35 -22.48
C SER A 75 -8.42 45.18 -21.58
N GLU A 76 -8.38 44.10 -20.80
CA GLU A 76 -7.24 43.66 -19.99
C GLU A 76 -7.25 42.12 -19.86
N TRP A 77 -6.07 41.50 -19.88
CA TRP A 77 -5.87 40.06 -19.71
C TRP A 77 -5.28 39.76 -18.34
N VAL A 78 -5.69 38.66 -17.72
CA VAL A 78 -5.16 38.20 -16.43
C VAL A 78 -4.85 36.71 -16.43
N LEU A 79 -3.96 36.31 -15.51
CA LEU A 79 -3.63 34.92 -15.23
C LEU A 79 -4.24 34.51 -13.90
N ALA A 80 -4.91 33.36 -13.85
CA ALA A 80 -5.50 32.78 -12.64
C ALA A 80 -4.96 31.35 -12.41
N LYS A 81 -5.15 30.80 -11.20
CA LYS A 81 -5.14 29.34 -11.01
C LYS A 81 -6.54 28.80 -11.26
N ILE A 82 -6.67 27.58 -11.77
CA ILE A 82 -7.99 26.97 -12.06
C ILE A 82 -8.93 27.11 -10.85
N GLY A 83 -10.06 27.80 -11.04
CA GLY A 83 -11.08 28.00 -10.01
C GLY A 83 -10.66 28.93 -8.86
N GLN A 84 -9.68 29.80 -9.06
CA GLN A 84 -9.27 30.84 -8.11
C GLN A 84 -9.35 32.22 -8.76
N SER A 85 -9.44 33.27 -7.93
CA SER A 85 -9.42 34.65 -8.40
C SER A 85 -8.10 35.01 -9.12
N PRO A 86 -8.11 36.01 -10.01
CA PRO A 86 -6.93 36.46 -10.76
C PRO A 86 -5.71 36.78 -9.89
N LEU A 87 -4.52 36.41 -10.38
CA LEU A 87 -3.25 36.81 -9.81
C LEU A 87 -3.04 38.31 -10.03
N SER A 88 -2.75 39.05 -8.95
CA SER A 88 -2.48 40.48 -9.03
C SER A 88 -1.29 40.79 -9.96
N SER A 89 -1.53 41.62 -10.97
CA SER A 89 -0.57 41.96 -12.03
C SER A 89 0.67 42.74 -11.54
N THR A 90 0.60 43.33 -10.34
CA THR A 90 1.70 44.10 -9.72
C THR A 90 2.77 43.24 -9.08
N LEU A 91 2.48 41.98 -8.76
CA LEU A 91 3.38 41.02 -8.11
C LEU A 91 4.04 40.10 -9.13
N SER A 92 5.17 39.52 -8.74
CA SER A 92 5.89 38.49 -9.50
C SER A 92 5.33 37.08 -9.26
N LEU A 93 5.70 36.14 -10.14
CA LEU A 93 5.34 34.72 -10.01
C LEU A 93 5.86 34.12 -8.69
N HIS A 94 7.06 34.54 -8.26
CA HIS A 94 7.65 34.12 -6.99
C HIS A 94 6.82 34.57 -5.77
N GLU A 95 6.32 35.81 -5.78
CA GLU A 95 5.51 36.37 -4.68
C GLU A 95 4.12 35.73 -4.59
N HIS A 96 3.54 35.33 -5.74
CA HIS A 96 2.34 34.48 -5.81
C HIS A 96 2.61 33.00 -5.46
N GLY A 97 3.86 32.62 -5.17
CA GLY A 97 4.24 31.25 -4.82
C GLY A 97 4.09 30.25 -5.97
N ILE A 98 4.09 30.72 -7.22
CA ILE A 98 4.04 29.88 -8.43
C ILE A 98 5.33 29.07 -8.55
N ARG A 99 5.23 27.85 -9.10
CA ARG A 99 6.36 26.91 -9.22
C ARG A 99 6.50 26.35 -10.62
N ASP A 100 7.68 25.80 -10.91
CA ASP A 100 7.94 25.01 -12.11
C ASP A 100 6.89 23.89 -12.27
N GLY A 101 6.11 23.96 -13.35
CA GLY A 101 5.03 23.03 -13.67
C GLY A 101 3.65 23.39 -13.13
N ASP A 102 3.47 24.55 -12.48
CA ASP A 102 2.12 25.08 -12.21
C ASP A 102 1.40 25.41 -13.53
N LEU A 103 0.10 25.07 -13.57
CA LEU A 103 -0.79 25.40 -14.68
C LEU A 103 -1.66 26.62 -14.31
N LEU A 104 -1.62 27.64 -15.16
CA LEU A 104 -2.38 28.87 -15.05
C LEU A 104 -3.42 28.96 -16.18
N VAL A 105 -4.58 29.57 -15.90
CA VAL A 105 -5.58 29.91 -16.92
C VAL A 105 -5.37 31.36 -17.33
N LEU A 106 -5.41 31.64 -18.64
CA LEU A 106 -5.43 32.99 -19.20
C LEU A 106 -6.88 33.39 -19.47
N GLU A 107 -7.35 34.40 -18.74
CA GLU A 107 -8.75 34.85 -18.74
C GLU A 107 -8.85 36.34 -19.11
N SER A 108 -9.96 36.72 -19.75
CA SER A 108 -10.39 38.11 -19.89
C SER A 108 -10.80 38.63 -18.52
N VAL A 109 -10.42 39.86 -18.14
CA VAL A 109 -10.86 40.47 -16.87
C VAL A 109 -12.39 40.44 -16.71
N ASP A 110 -13.12 40.65 -17.81
CA ASP A 110 -14.59 40.69 -17.84
C ASP A 110 -15.25 39.30 -17.62
N ASP A 111 -14.52 38.21 -17.89
CA ASP A 111 -14.99 36.81 -17.71
C ASP A 111 -14.45 36.14 -16.43
N THR A 112 -13.69 36.88 -15.60
CA THR A 112 -13.04 36.30 -14.42
C THR A 112 -14.05 35.71 -13.44
N ALA A 113 -13.77 34.48 -12.97
CA ALA A 113 -14.62 33.83 -11.98
C ALA A 113 -14.71 34.69 -10.71
N PRO A 114 -15.91 35.21 -10.34
CA PRO A 114 -16.03 36.06 -9.16
C PRO A 114 -15.64 35.26 -7.91
N PRO A 115 -14.97 35.89 -6.91
CA PRO A 115 -14.63 35.22 -5.67
C PRO A 115 -15.91 34.65 -5.03
N PRO A 116 -15.90 33.40 -4.53
CA PRO A 116 -17.10 32.73 -4.06
C PRO A 116 -17.73 33.52 -2.90
N LEU A 117 -18.83 34.20 -3.22
CA LEU A 117 -19.52 35.09 -2.29
C LEU A 117 -20.44 34.27 -1.39
N PHE A 118 -19.95 33.89 -0.21
CA PHE A 118 -20.74 33.22 0.82
C PHE A 118 -21.70 34.23 1.49
N ASP A 119 -22.75 34.60 0.76
CA ASP A 119 -23.77 35.58 1.15
C ASP A 119 -24.54 35.17 2.42
N ASP A 120 -24.61 33.85 2.67
CA ASP A 120 -25.19 33.29 3.89
C ASP A 120 -24.10 32.61 4.78
N ILE A 121 -23.77 33.29 5.88
CA ILE A 121 -22.89 32.81 6.95
C ILE A 121 -23.47 31.65 7.78
N MET A 122 -24.80 31.48 7.83
CA MET A 122 -25.43 30.30 8.43
C MET A 122 -25.37 29.10 7.48
N TYR A 123 -25.62 29.30 6.18
CA TYR A 123 -25.46 28.24 5.18
C TYR A 123 -24.01 27.76 5.11
N SER A 124 -23.03 28.66 5.07
CA SER A 124 -21.61 28.28 5.01
C SER A 124 -21.09 27.65 6.30
N VAL A 125 -21.60 28.01 7.49
CA VAL A 125 -21.32 27.25 8.74
C VAL A 125 -21.95 25.85 8.70
N ALA A 126 -23.23 25.74 8.29
CA ALA A 126 -23.90 24.44 8.19
C ALA A 126 -23.23 23.52 7.17
N ASN A 127 -22.79 24.05 6.04
CA ASN A 127 -22.15 23.28 4.97
C ASN A 127 -20.66 23.00 5.24
N ALA A 128 -20.00 23.80 6.09
CA ALA A 128 -18.65 23.50 6.59
C ALA A 128 -18.66 22.31 7.56
N ASP A 129 -19.67 22.18 8.42
CA ASP A 129 -19.78 21.04 9.33
C ASP A 129 -20.41 19.79 8.68
N ALA A 130 -21.12 19.95 7.55
CA ALA A 130 -21.66 18.83 6.76
C ALA A 130 -20.57 17.93 6.12
N GLU A 131 -19.34 18.42 5.96
CA GLU A 131 -18.20 17.56 5.59
C GLU A 131 -17.60 16.81 6.79
N SER A 132 -17.73 17.36 8.01
CA SER A 132 -17.32 16.72 9.27
C SER A 132 -18.30 15.61 9.68
N ASP A 133 -19.57 15.97 9.84
CA ASP A 133 -20.57 15.16 10.55
C ASP A 133 -21.45 14.40 9.57
N ARG A 134 -21.03 13.17 9.27
CA ARG A 134 -21.64 12.33 8.24
C ARG A 134 -22.98 11.78 8.70
N GLU A 135 -24.05 12.30 8.12
CA GLU A 135 -25.41 11.78 8.29
C GLU A 135 -25.51 10.25 8.11
N TRP A 136 -26.50 9.63 8.76
CA TRP A 136 -26.76 8.20 8.71
C TRP A 136 -27.25 7.73 7.33
N SER A 137 -26.30 7.55 6.43
CA SER A 137 -26.53 7.10 5.06
C SER A 137 -26.81 5.58 4.98
N PRO A 138 -27.49 5.10 3.92
CA PRO A 138 -27.62 3.67 3.62
C PRO A 138 -26.26 2.95 3.50
N ALA A 139 -25.20 3.68 3.12
CA ALA A 139 -23.84 3.15 3.08
C ALA A 139 -23.29 2.89 4.50
N ALA A 140 -23.49 3.82 5.44
CA ALA A 140 -23.14 3.63 6.85
C ALA A 140 -23.93 2.48 7.47
N ALA A 141 -25.25 2.42 7.23
CA ALA A 141 -26.11 1.32 7.67
C ALA A 141 -25.63 -0.04 7.15
N ARG A 142 -25.25 -0.13 5.86
CA ARG A 142 -24.68 -1.35 5.27
C ARG A 142 -23.35 -1.75 5.92
N ILE A 143 -22.46 -0.80 6.21
CA ILE A 143 -21.18 -1.07 6.89
C ILE A 143 -21.42 -1.60 8.30
N VAL A 144 -22.25 -0.93 9.11
CA VAL A 144 -22.56 -1.36 10.48
C VAL A 144 -23.23 -2.73 10.50
N GLY A 145 -24.22 -2.97 9.63
CA GLY A 145 -24.86 -4.28 9.49
C GLY A 145 -23.90 -5.39 9.05
N SER A 146 -22.95 -5.08 8.17
CA SER A 146 -21.92 -6.03 7.72
C SER A 146 -20.93 -6.39 8.84
N VAL A 147 -20.47 -5.40 9.62
CA VAL A 147 -19.60 -5.61 10.78
C VAL A 147 -20.32 -6.41 11.86
N ALA A 148 -21.58 -6.08 12.16
CA ALA A 148 -22.40 -6.82 13.11
C ALA A 148 -22.63 -8.28 12.68
N ALA A 149 -22.92 -8.53 11.40
CA ALA A 149 -23.09 -9.88 10.88
C ALA A 149 -21.81 -10.73 11.01
N ILE A 150 -20.65 -10.18 10.64
CA ILE A 150 -19.35 -10.85 10.77
C ILE A 150 -19.04 -11.11 12.25
N ALA A 151 -19.26 -10.14 13.14
CA ALA A 151 -19.02 -10.30 14.58
C ALA A 151 -19.92 -11.38 15.20
N LEU A 152 -21.21 -11.41 14.88
CA LEU A 152 -22.15 -12.43 15.37
C LEU A 152 -21.79 -13.83 14.85
N ILE A 153 -21.34 -13.96 13.61
CA ILE A 153 -20.87 -15.23 13.04
C ILE A 153 -19.59 -15.69 13.73
N LEU A 154 -18.63 -14.80 14.00
CA LEU A 154 -17.42 -15.13 14.76
C LEU A 154 -17.74 -15.57 16.20
N VAL A 155 -18.69 -14.92 16.87
CA VAL A 155 -19.18 -15.34 18.21
C VAL A 155 -19.88 -16.70 18.15
N GLY A 156 -20.67 -16.97 17.10
CA GLY A 156 -21.30 -18.28 16.88
C GLY A 156 -20.29 -19.40 16.58
N CYS A 157 -19.25 -19.10 15.80
CA CYS A 157 -18.13 -20.02 15.58
C CYS A 157 -17.38 -20.31 16.90
N PHE A 158 -17.04 -19.26 17.65
CA PHE A 158 -16.35 -19.39 18.94
C PHE A 158 -17.16 -20.19 19.95
N SER A 159 -18.47 -19.95 20.09
CA SER A 159 -19.29 -20.64 21.08
C SER A 159 -19.46 -22.14 20.79
N VAL A 160 -19.52 -22.55 19.52
CA VAL A 160 -19.58 -23.98 19.16
C VAL A 160 -18.20 -24.66 19.30
N LEU A 161 -17.10 -23.94 19.07
CA LEU A 161 -15.73 -24.46 19.28
C LEU A 161 -15.33 -24.51 20.77
N TRP A 162 -15.92 -23.67 21.62
CA TRP A 162 -15.62 -23.61 23.05
C TRP A 162 -16.58 -24.47 23.90
N ALA A 163 -17.77 -24.79 23.38
CA ALA A 163 -18.61 -25.83 23.95
C ALA A 163 -18.03 -27.21 23.65
N ASP A 164 -18.14 -28.15 24.59
CA ASP A 164 -17.78 -29.58 24.40
C ASP A 164 -18.80 -30.32 23.50
N ALA A 165 -19.34 -29.63 22.50
CA ALA A 165 -20.37 -30.10 21.56
C ALA A 165 -19.81 -31.10 20.53
N GLY A 166 -18.48 -31.23 20.43
CA GLY A 166 -17.82 -32.28 19.64
C GLY A 166 -18.06 -33.70 20.19
N SER A 167 -18.48 -33.84 21.45
CA SER A 167 -18.68 -35.12 22.13
C SER A 167 -19.85 -35.98 21.62
N GLY A 168 -20.75 -35.44 20.79
CA GLY A 168 -22.05 -36.08 20.48
C GLY A 168 -22.33 -36.50 19.03
N GLY A 169 -21.73 -35.88 18.01
CA GLY A 169 -21.88 -36.31 16.60
C GLY A 169 -21.97 -35.21 15.54
N TYR A 170 -22.10 -35.63 14.28
CA TYR A 170 -21.86 -34.82 13.06
C TYR A 170 -22.85 -33.67 12.78
N VAL A 171 -23.79 -33.36 13.67
CA VAL A 171 -24.81 -32.31 13.44
C VAL A 171 -24.18 -30.92 13.41
N ALA A 172 -23.30 -30.58 14.36
CA ALA A 172 -22.61 -29.30 14.39
C ALA A 172 -21.68 -29.05 13.18
N PRO A 173 -20.76 -29.96 12.79
CA PRO A 173 -19.91 -29.74 11.61
C PRO A 173 -20.70 -29.70 10.30
N SER A 174 -21.73 -30.54 10.13
CA SER A 174 -22.56 -30.51 8.92
C SER A 174 -23.40 -29.25 8.80
N LEU A 175 -23.93 -28.72 9.92
CA LEU A 175 -24.62 -27.42 9.93
C LEU A 175 -23.66 -26.27 9.59
N ALA A 176 -22.47 -26.23 10.20
CA ALA A 176 -21.47 -25.20 9.92
C ALA A 176 -21.01 -25.22 8.44
N LEU A 177 -20.79 -26.41 7.86
CA LEU A 177 -20.46 -26.57 6.44
C LEU A 177 -21.62 -26.14 5.53
N THR A 178 -22.85 -26.50 5.88
CA THR A 178 -24.06 -26.13 5.12
C THR A 178 -24.27 -24.62 5.11
N LEU A 179 -24.09 -23.96 6.26
CA LEU A 179 -24.15 -22.50 6.36
C LEU A 179 -23.01 -21.83 5.57
N SER A 180 -21.77 -22.33 5.68
CA SER A 180 -20.66 -21.85 4.85
C SER A 180 -20.99 -21.92 3.35
N LEU A 181 -21.54 -23.04 2.88
CA LEU A 181 -21.91 -23.22 1.48
C LEU A 181 -23.06 -22.28 1.07
N LEU A 182 -24.08 -22.11 1.92
CA LEU A 182 -25.20 -21.19 1.67
C LEU A 182 -24.73 -19.73 1.54
N PHE A 183 -23.81 -19.30 2.42
CA PHE A 183 -23.20 -17.97 2.36
C PHE A 183 -22.34 -17.77 1.10
N LEU A 184 -21.59 -18.79 0.66
CA LEU A 184 -20.88 -18.76 -0.64
C LEU A 184 -21.84 -18.68 -1.83
N VAL A 185 -22.93 -19.45 -1.82
CA VAL A 185 -23.94 -19.44 -2.91
C VAL A 185 -24.63 -18.08 -2.99
N ALA A 186 -25.09 -17.53 -1.87
CA ALA A 186 -25.70 -16.20 -1.85
C ALA A 186 -24.66 -15.09 -2.16
N GLY A 187 -23.39 -15.28 -1.79
CA GLY A 187 -22.28 -14.41 -2.17
C GLY A 187 -22.00 -14.42 -3.68
N ALA A 188 -22.11 -15.58 -4.32
CA ALA A 188 -22.06 -15.70 -5.77
C ALA A 188 -23.27 -15.03 -6.45
N VAL A 189 -24.49 -15.27 -5.95
CA VAL A 189 -25.73 -14.68 -6.50
C VAL A 189 -25.72 -13.14 -6.40
N THR A 190 -25.30 -12.58 -5.26
CA THR A 190 -25.17 -11.13 -5.09
C THR A 190 -24.15 -10.51 -6.05
N SER A 191 -23.02 -11.19 -6.33
CA SER A 191 -22.04 -10.69 -7.31
C SER A 191 -22.43 -10.88 -8.77
N ARG A 192 -23.22 -11.92 -9.11
CA ARG A 192 -23.49 -12.32 -10.51
C ARG A 192 -24.85 -11.87 -11.04
N VAL A 193 -25.85 -11.75 -10.16
CA VAL A 193 -27.21 -11.33 -10.51
C VAL A 193 -27.38 -9.85 -10.14
N TYR A 194 -27.13 -9.52 -8.87
CA TYR A 194 -27.34 -8.16 -8.34
C TYR A 194 -26.16 -7.22 -8.55
N HIS A 195 -25.01 -7.73 -9.01
CA HIS A 195 -23.77 -6.98 -9.25
C HIS A 195 -23.21 -6.23 -8.02
N ASP A 196 -23.68 -6.52 -6.80
CA ASP A 196 -23.17 -5.91 -5.55
C ASP A 196 -21.93 -6.66 -5.04
N ALA A 197 -20.76 -6.18 -5.47
CA ALA A 197 -19.46 -6.66 -5.03
C ALA A 197 -19.21 -6.53 -3.52
N ALA A 198 -19.85 -5.57 -2.83
CA ALA A 198 -19.62 -5.33 -1.41
C ALA A 198 -20.43 -6.31 -0.55
N SER A 199 -21.71 -6.49 -0.84
CA SER A 199 -22.53 -7.52 -0.16
C SER A 199 -22.00 -8.93 -0.43
N SER A 200 -21.53 -9.19 -1.66
CA SER A 200 -20.86 -10.45 -2.01
C SER A 200 -19.59 -10.71 -1.20
N LEU A 201 -18.74 -9.67 -1.02
CA LEU A 201 -17.52 -9.76 -0.22
C LEU A 201 -17.83 -10.07 1.25
N VAL A 202 -18.83 -9.41 1.83
CA VAL A 202 -19.25 -9.63 3.23
C VAL A 202 -19.79 -11.05 3.42
N LEU A 203 -20.66 -11.51 2.51
CA LEU A 203 -21.30 -12.82 2.63
C LEU A 203 -20.33 -13.98 2.36
N SER A 204 -19.54 -13.88 1.29
CA SER A 204 -18.48 -14.87 1.01
C SER A 204 -17.36 -14.82 2.05
N GLY A 205 -17.05 -13.65 2.63
CA GLY A 205 -16.12 -13.51 3.75
C GLY A 205 -16.63 -14.18 5.02
N SER A 206 -17.92 -14.05 5.31
CA SER A 206 -18.59 -14.68 6.45
C SER A 206 -18.64 -16.22 6.36
N ALA A 207 -18.54 -16.80 5.16
CA ALA A 207 -18.36 -18.24 4.98
C ALA A 207 -17.00 -18.76 5.49
N MET A 208 -15.95 -17.93 5.54
CA MET A 208 -14.60 -18.37 5.92
C MET A 208 -14.52 -18.92 7.36
N PRO A 209 -14.99 -18.23 8.42
CA PRO A 209 -14.98 -18.78 9.78
C PRO A 209 -15.93 -19.98 9.94
N LEU A 210 -17.02 -20.05 9.17
CA LEU A 210 -17.93 -21.21 9.14
C LEU A 210 -17.24 -22.45 8.54
N ALA A 211 -16.49 -22.28 7.44
CA ALA A 211 -15.66 -23.33 6.84
C ALA A 211 -14.56 -23.82 7.79
N PHE A 212 -13.87 -22.89 8.48
CA PHE A 212 -12.87 -23.23 9.49
C PHE A 212 -13.48 -24.05 10.64
N THR A 213 -14.59 -23.56 11.20
CA THR A 213 -15.31 -24.19 12.31
C THR A 213 -15.79 -25.59 11.96
N ALA A 214 -16.38 -25.76 10.77
CA ALA A 214 -16.78 -27.07 10.27
C ALA A 214 -15.59 -28.03 10.19
N GLY A 215 -14.46 -27.59 9.66
CA GLY A 215 -13.27 -28.42 9.48
C GLY A 215 -12.59 -28.83 10.78
N VAL A 216 -12.63 -27.99 11.84
CA VAL A 216 -12.23 -28.42 13.19
C VAL A 216 -13.18 -29.50 13.71
N LEU A 217 -14.50 -29.24 13.67
CA LEU A 217 -15.53 -30.11 14.24
C LEU A 217 -15.74 -31.44 13.50
N PHE A 218 -15.20 -31.61 12.28
CA PHE A 218 -15.21 -32.88 11.56
C PHE A 218 -14.16 -33.88 12.05
N VAL A 219 -13.14 -33.42 12.77
CA VAL A 219 -12.10 -34.28 13.34
C VAL A 219 -12.46 -34.59 14.81
N PRO A 220 -12.52 -35.87 15.21
CA PRO A 220 -12.77 -36.24 16.60
C PRO A 220 -11.46 -36.27 17.42
N GLY A 221 -11.54 -35.86 18.69
CA GLY A 221 -10.45 -35.95 19.66
C GLY A 221 -10.06 -34.61 20.27
N ALA A 222 -8.84 -34.53 20.80
CA ALA A 222 -8.27 -33.29 21.30
C ALA A 222 -7.72 -32.44 20.13
N VAL A 223 -7.94 -31.12 20.20
CA VAL A 223 -7.54 -30.18 19.13
C VAL A 223 -6.02 -30.23 18.92
N GLY A 224 -5.60 -30.35 17.66
CA GLY A 224 -4.21 -30.47 17.25
C GLY A 224 -4.05 -30.41 15.73
N ALA A 225 -2.86 -30.75 15.21
CA ALA A 225 -2.52 -30.63 13.79
C ALA A 225 -3.58 -31.21 12.81
N PRO A 226 -4.22 -32.37 13.03
CA PRO A 226 -5.25 -32.88 12.11
C PRO A 226 -6.48 -31.98 12.00
N HIS A 227 -6.89 -31.33 13.10
CA HIS A 227 -8.01 -30.40 13.13
C HIS A 227 -7.67 -29.14 12.33
N LEU A 228 -6.46 -28.60 12.53
CA LEU A 228 -5.95 -27.43 11.82
C LEU A 228 -5.79 -27.69 10.31
N LEU A 229 -5.38 -28.89 9.92
CA LEU A 229 -5.26 -29.34 8.53
C LEU A 229 -6.61 -29.26 7.81
N ILE A 230 -7.65 -29.91 8.36
CA ILE A 230 -8.97 -29.93 7.72
C ILE A 230 -9.62 -28.54 7.74
N ALA A 231 -9.51 -27.80 8.85
CA ALA A 231 -10.03 -26.44 8.98
C ALA A 231 -9.40 -25.47 7.97
N SER A 232 -8.08 -25.44 7.87
CA SER A 232 -7.36 -24.57 6.92
C SER A 232 -7.57 -24.99 5.46
N SER A 233 -7.62 -26.29 5.17
CA SER A 233 -7.92 -26.81 3.83
C SER A 233 -9.33 -26.44 3.36
N LEU A 234 -10.35 -26.62 4.22
CA LEU A 234 -11.74 -26.29 3.89
C LEU A 234 -11.93 -24.77 3.74
N THR A 235 -11.26 -23.97 4.57
CA THR A 235 -11.23 -22.50 4.45
C THR A 235 -10.54 -22.04 3.17
N ALA A 236 -9.42 -22.66 2.78
CA ALA A 236 -8.73 -22.37 1.53
C ALA A 236 -9.59 -22.72 0.31
N ALA A 237 -10.25 -23.89 0.33
CA ALA A 237 -11.20 -24.30 -0.70
C ALA A 237 -12.38 -23.32 -0.82
N ALA A 238 -12.97 -22.91 0.31
CA ALA A 238 -14.03 -21.90 0.35
C ALA A 238 -13.57 -20.56 -0.26
N ALA A 239 -12.37 -20.08 0.07
CA ALA A 239 -11.82 -18.85 -0.49
C ALA A 239 -11.55 -18.96 -2.01
N VAL A 240 -11.06 -20.11 -2.49
CA VAL A 240 -10.90 -20.37 -3.93
C VAL A 240 -12.26 -20.42 -4.64
N LEU A 241 -13.30 -21.00 -4.03
CA LEU A 241 -14.66 -20.97 -4.56
C LEU A 241 -15.20 -19.53 -4.63
N ALA A 242 -15.00 -18.71 -3.61
CA ALA A 242 -15.37 -17.29 -3.63
C ALA A 242 -14.68 -16.53 -4.79
N LEU A 243 -13.37 -16.72 -4.98
CA LEU A 243 -12.63 -16.15 -6.12
C LEU A 243 -13.20 -16.59 -7.48
N ARG A 244 -13.48 -17.88 -7.65
CA ARG A 244 -13.89 -18.46 -8.93
C ARG A 244 -15.33 -18.12 -9.29
N VAL A 245 -16.25 -18.24 -8.33
CA VAL A 245 -17.69 -18.09 -8.58
C VAL A 245 -18.10 -16.62 -8.45
N GLY A 246 -17.67 -15.91 -7.40
CA GLY A 246 -17.95 -14.47 -7.25
C GLY A 246 -17.20 -13.62 -8.28
N GLY A 247 -15.87 -13.72 -8.32
CA GLY A 247 -15.00 -12.89 -9.17
C GLY A 247 -14.67 -11.51 -8.59
N VAL A 248 -15.13 -11.23 -7.37
CA VAL A 248 -14.87 -10.02 -6.58
C VAL A 248 -13.99 -10.36 -5.36
N GLY A 249 -13.56 -9.35 -4.60
CA GLY A 249 -12.86 -9.57 -3.33
C GLY A 249 -11.44 -10.16 -3.46
N LEU A 250 -10.80 -10.02 -4.63
CA LEU A 250 -9.51 -10.66 -4.97
C LEU A 250 -8.47 -10.57 -3.84
N THR A 251 -8.27 -9.39 -3.25
CA THR A 251 -7.34 -9.17 -2.14
C THR A 251 -7.61 -10.09 -0.94
N VAL A 252 -8.86 -10.14 -0.46
CA VAL A 252 -9.25 -10.89 0.74
C VAL A 252 -9.17 -12.39 0.49
N PHE A 253 -9.80 -12.88 -0.57
CA PHE A 253 -9.84 -14.33 -0.82
C PHE A 253 -8.50 -14.90 -1.30
N THR A 254 -7.66 -14.10 -1.99
CA THR A 254 -6.26 -14.49 -2.22
C THR A 254 -5.52 -14.61 -0.89
N SER A 255 -5.66 -13.62 0.01
CA SER A 255 -5.05 -13.67 1.34
C SER A 255 -5.47 -14.93 2.12
N VAL A 256 -6.78 -15.21 2.20
CA VAL A 256 -7.30 -16.37 2.94
C VAL A 256 -6.89 -17.70 2.29
N SER A 257 -6.98 -17.83 0.97
CA SER A 257 -6.59 -19.06 0.26
C SER A 257 -5.09 -19.36 0.37
N THR A 258 -4.22 -18.36 0.28
CA THR A 258 -2.77 -18.53 0.44
C THR A 258 -2.41 -18.82 1.91
N THR A 259 -3.04 -18.16 2.87
CA THR A 259 -2.85 -18.45 4.30
C THR A 259 -3.28 -19.89 4.62
N GLY A 260 -4.49 -20.27 4.21
CA GLY A 260 -5.01 -21.63 4.44
C GLY A 260 -4.18 -22.72 3.77
N LEU A 261 -3.64 -22.48 2.57
CA LEU A 261 -2.72 -23.42 1.90
C LEU A 261 -1.43 -23.65 2.70
N PHE A 262 -0.77 -22.57 3.15
CA PHE A 262 0.48 -22.69 3.90
C PHE A 262 0.26 -23.29 5.30
N VAL A 263 -0.84 -22.94 5.97
CA VAL A 263 -1.24 -23.57 7.25
C VAL A 263 -1.60 -25.05 7.05
N ALA A 264 -2.29 -25.41 5.97
CA ALA A 264 -2.62 -26.81 5.67
C ALA A 264 -1.35 -27.66 5.43
N VAL A 265 -0.34 -27.11 4.75
CA VAL A 265 0.96 -27.78 4.54
C VAL A 265 1.75 -27.91 5.85
N ALA A 266 1.80 -26.86 6.68
CA ALA A 266 2.45 -26.93 8.00
C ALA A 266 1.76 -27.95 8.93
N ALA A 267 0.42 -27.93 8.95
CA ALA A 267 -0.37 -28.91 9.69
C ALA A 267 -0.18 -30.33 9.15
N LEU A 268 -0.09 -30.52 7.82
CA LEU A 268 0.20 -31.82 7.20
C LEU A 268 1.54 -32.40 7.69
N VAL A 269 2.60 -31.59 7.76
CA VAL A 269 3.89 -32.02 8.35
C VAL A 269 3.68 -32.47 9.80
N GLY A 270 2.99 -31.68 10.62
CA GLY A 270 2.64 -32.02 12.01
C GLY A 270 1.61 -33.16 12.18
N THR A 271 1.07 -33.72 11.09
CA THR A 271 0.25 -34.96 11.12
C THR A 271 0.97 -36.20 10.61
N LEU A 272 2.05 -36.03 9.86
CA LEU A 272 2.79 -37.12 9.21
C LEU A 272 4.19 -37.34 9.80
N THR A 273 4.65 -36.45 10.69
CA THR A 273 5.98 -36.51 11.31
C THR A 273 5.91 -36.04 12.75
N ASP A 274 6.68 -36.70 13.63
CA ASP A 274 6.83 -36.33 15.04
C ASP A 274 7.81 -35.15 15.23
N VAL A 275 7.78 -34.17 14.33
CA VAL A 275 8.63 -32.97 14.37
C VAL A 275 7.96 -31.94 15.28
N ASP A 276 8.76 -31.33 16.16
CA ASP A 276 8.32 -30.28 17.08
C ASP A 276 7.62 -29.09 16.37
N PHE A 277 6.64 -28.52 17.07
CA PHE A 277 5.78 -27.45 16.56
C PHE A 277 6.50 -26.09 16.46
N HIS A 278 7.49 -25.80 17.30
CA HIS A 278 8.33 -24.60 17.13
C HIS A 278 9.14 -24.72 15.85
N GLY A 279 9.70 -25.91 15.59
CA GLY A 279 10.41 -26.24 14.35
C GLY A 279 9.55 -26.05 13.09
N ILE A 280 8.34 -26.63 13.08
CA ILE A 280 7.37 -26.45 11.97
C ILE A 280 7.01 -24.97 11.78
N ALA A 281 6.78 -24.25 12.87
CA ALA A 281 6.41 -22.84 12.83
C ALA A 281 7.55 -21.92 12.35
N ALA A 282 8.81 -22.23 12.67
CA ALA A 282 9.97 -21.53 12.15
C ALA A 282 10.15 -21.73 10.63
N VAL A 283 9.92 -22.95 10.13
CA VAL A 283 9.90 -23.23 8.69
C VAL A 283 8.74 -22.49 8.01
N LEU A 284 7.58 -22.37 8.65
CA LEU A 284 6.44 -21.59 8.16
C LEU A 284 6.77 -20.08 8.06
N VAL A 285 7.50 -19.52 9.03
CA VAL A 285 8.01 -18.14 8.98
C VAL A 285 8.95 -17.93 7.79
N ALA A 286 9.92 -18.83 7.58
CA ALA A 286 10.80 -18.76 6.41
C ALA A 286 10.01 -18.82 5.09
N ALA A 287 9.06 -19.76 4.98
CA ALA A 287 8.21 -19.92 3.80
C ALA A 287 7.35 -18.66 3.53
N ALA A 288 6.83 -18.01 4.59
CA ALA A 288 6.07 -16.77 4.49
C ALA A 288 6.93 -15.57 4.04
N LEU A 289 8.19 -15.48 4.48
CA LEU A 289 9.13 -14.42 4.08
C LEU A 289 9.66 -14.62 2.65
N ILE A 290 9.79 -15.88 2.20
CA ILE A 290 10.04 -16.23 0.80
C ILE A 290 8.82 -15.85 -0.07
N LEU A 291 7.60 -16.18 0.37
CA LEU A 291 6.35 -15.79 -0.28
C LEU A 291 6.25 -14.26 -0.42
N LEU A 292 6.54 -13.51 0.65
CA LEU A 292 6.56 -12.04 0.63
C LEU A 292 7.53 -11.50 -0.42
N SER A 293 8.73 -12.09 -0.52
CA SER A 293 9.76 -11.67 -1.47
C SER A 293 9.42 -12.05 -2.92
N GLN A 294 8.66 -13.13 -3.15
CA GLN A 294 8.19 -13.57 -4.46
C GLN A 294 6.83 -12.99 -4.86
N SER A 295 6.14 -12.30 -3.95
CA SER A 295 4.75 -11.82 -4.11
C SER A 295 4.53 -10.96 -5.35
N ALA A 296 5.48 -10.09 -5.71
CA ALA A 296 5.43 -9.27 -6.92
C ALA A 296 5.48 -10.11 -8.20
N ARG A 297 6.31 -11.16 -8.26
CA ARG A 297 6.41 -12.07 -9.41
C ARG A 297 5.12 -12.89 -9.57
N LEU A 298 4.58 -13.37 -8.44
CA LEU A 298 3.31 -14.09 -8.40
C LEU A 298 2.13 -13.20 -8.79
N SER A 299 2.11 -11.93 -8.39
CA SER A 299 1.02 -11.01 -8.74
C SER A 299 1.00 -10.63 -10.23
N ILE A 300 2.17 -10.50 -10.86
CA ILE A 300 2.33 -10.33 -12.33
C ILE A 300 1.78 -11.56 -13.07
N LEU A 301 2.15 -12.77 -12.62
CA LEU A 301 1.70 -14.04 -13.19
C LEU A 301 0.17 -14.23 -13.06
N LEU A 302 -0.38 -14.00 -11.86
CA LEU A 302 -1.82 -14.11 -11.58
C LEU A 302 -2.64 -13.01 -12.28
N GLY A 303 -2.09 -11.80 -12.42
CA GLY A 303 -2.67 -10.70 -13.19
C GLY A 303 -2.60 -10.89 -14.71
N LYS A 304 -1.80 -11.84 -15.20
CA LYS A 304 -1.51 -12.09 -16.62
C LYS A 304 -1.03 -10.82 -17.35
N LEU A 305 -0.22 -10.01 -16.69
CA LEU A 305 0.42 -8.86 -17.31
C LEU A 305 1.39 -9.36 -18.41
N PRO A 306 1.45 -8.70 -19.59
CA PRO A 306 2.45 -9.03 -20.58
C PRO A 306 3.84 -8.72 -20.00
N LEU A 307 4.76 -9.67 -20.10
CA LEU A 307 6.18 -9.40 -19.93
C LEU A 307 6.70 -8.79 -21.24
N PRO A 308 7.54 -7.74 -21.21
CA PRO A 308 8.20 -7.27 -22.42
C PRO A 308 9.07 -8.39 -22.99
N PRO A 309 9.16 -8.54 -24.33
CA PRO A 309 10.15 -9.42 -24.92
C PRO A 309 11.55 -8.96 -24.51
N VAL A 310 12.45 -9.91 -24.28
CA VAL A 310 13.88 -9.63 -24.09
C VAL A 310 14.55 -9.94 -25.43
N PRO A 311 15.13 -8.96 -26.13
CA PRO A 311 15.79 -9.18 -27.41
C PRO A 311 16.83 -10.29 -27.34
N ALA A 312 16.87 -11.15 -28.36
CA ALA A 312 17.83 -12.26 -28.40
C ALA A 312 19.24 -11.71 -28.71
N PRO A 313 20.32 -12.31 -28.17
CA PRO A 313 21.68 -11.86 -28.48
C PRO A 313 21.98 -11.94 -29.98
N GLY A 314 21.95 -10.79 -30.67
CA GLY A 314 22.13 -10.68 -32.12
C GLY A 314 20.96 -10.04 -32.88
N THR A 315 19.80 -9.80 -32.25
CA THR A 315 18.81 -8.86 -32.79
C THR A 315 19.26 -7.42 -32.53
N SER A 316 18.85 -6.50 -33.40
CA SER A 316 19.04 -5.06 -33.19
C SER A 316 18.19 -4.57 -32.01
N VAL A 317 18.60 -3.42 -31.46
CA VAL A 317 17.85 -2.66 -30.44
C VAL A 317 17.49 -1.28 -31.01
N ASP A 318 17.45 -1.17 -32.34
CA ASP A 318 17.14 0.04 -33.08
C ASP A 318 15.63 0.04 -33.39
N PRO A 319 14.84 1.01 -32.89
CA PRO A 319 13.39 1.05 -33.10
C PRO A 319 12.98 1.32 -34.57
N ALA A 320 13.94 1.40 -35.51
CA ALA A 320 13.70 1.44 -36.94
C ALA A 320 13.65 0.06 -37.62
N GLU A 321 14.04 -1.04 -36.96
CA GLU A 321 13.97 -2.40 -37.53
C GLU A 321 12.78 -3.22 -36.97
N ASP A 322 12.02 -3.83 -37.90
CA ASP A 322 10.75 -4.51 -37.65
C ASP A 322 10.95 -5.90 -37.01
N ASP A 323 11.11 -5.97 -35.68
CA ASP A 323 11.29 -7.24 -34.94
C ASP A 323 10.03 -8.15 -35.10
N PRO A 324 10.17 -9.39 -35.59
CA PRO A 324 9.05 -10.31 -35.73
C PRO A 324 8.32 -10.66 -34.42
N ASP A 325 8.93 -10.52 -33.24
CA ASP A 325 8.26 -10.74 -31.94
C ASP A 325 7.50 -9.49 -31.44
N ASP A 326 7.82 -8.28 -31.92
CA ASP A 326 7.10 -7.04 -31.60
C ASP A 326 5.70 -6.98 -32.26
N ARG A 327 5.48 -7.86 -33.25
CA ARG A 327 4.16 -8.14 -33.85
C ARG A 327 3.14 -8.76 -32.88
N ARG A 328 3.50 -8.99 -31.62
CA ARG A 328 2.56 -9.24 -30.52
C ARG A 328 1.84 -7.94 -30.15
N THR A 329 0.79 -7.63 -30.91
CA THR A 329 -0.15 -6.52 -30.67
C THR A 329 -0.43 -6.32 -29.17
N MET A 330 0.12 -5.25 -28.60
CA MET A 330 -0.04 -4.97 -27.17
C MET A 330 -1.53 -4.82 -26.84
N PRO A 331 -2.01 -5.38 -25.71
CA PRO A 331 -3.41 -5.21 -25.31
C PRO A 331 -3.75 -3.72 -25.18
N PRO A 332 -4.94 -3.27 -25.63
CA PRO A 332 -5.34 -1.87 -25.52
C PRO A 332 -5.30 -1.41 -24.06
N PHE A 333 -4.99 -0.13 -23.84
CA PHE A 333 -4.66 0.44 -22.52
C PHE A 333 -5.65 0.03 -21.40
N GLU A 334 -6.95 0.06 -21.67
CA GLU A 334 -7.99 -0.37 -20.73
C GLU A 334 -7.82 -1.83 -20.25
N VAL A 335 -7.48 -2.76 -21.15
CA VAL A 335 -7.22 -4.16 -20.80
C VAL A 335 -5.94 -4.29 -19.96
N LEU A 336 -4.94 -3.44 -20.20
CA LEU A 336 -3.72 -3.39 -19.40
C LEU A 336 -3.98 -2.80 -18.00
N ALA A 337 -4.79 -1.74 -17.90
CA ALA A 337 -5.22 -1.12 -16.66
C ALA A 337 -6.05 -2.09 -15.79
N GLN A 338 -7.01 -2.82 -16.37
CA GLN A 338 -7.77 -3.84 -15.66
C GLN A 338 -6.86 -4.99 -15.15
N ARG A 339 -5.85 -5.41 -15.94
CA ARG A 339 -4.87 -6.41 -15.50
C ARG A 339 -3.97 -5.88 -14.37
N SER A 340 -3.54 -4.63 -14.43
CA SER A 340 -2.69 -4.04 -13.38
C SER A 340 -3.45 -3.83 -12.07
N ALA A 341 -4.74 -3.45 -12.12
CA ALA A 341 -5.61 -3.39 -10.95
C ALA A 341 -5.79 -4.77 -10.30
N ARG A 342 -5.99 -5.82 -11.11
CA ARG A 342 -6.04 -7.22 -10.62
C ARG A 342 -4.70 -7.68 -10.04
N ALA A 343 -3.57 -7.38 -10.69
CA ALA A 343 -2.24 -7.66 -10.16
C ALA A 343 -2.00 -6.95 -8.81
N ARG A 344 -2.34 -5.66 -8.68
CA ARG A 344 -2.25 -4.92 -7.41
C ARG A 344 -3.13 -5.54 -6.31
N SER A 345 -4.29 -6.08 -6.67
CA SER A 345 -5.18 -6.78 -5.74
C SER A 345 -4.55 -8.11 -5.27
N TYR A 346 -4.04 -8.93 -6.19
CA TYR A 346 -3.30 -10.15 -5.86
C TYR A 346 -2.06 -9.86 -5.00
N LEU A 347 -1.26 -8.85 -5.35
CA LEU A 347 -0.09 -8.45 -4.56
C LEU A 347 -0.47 -8.09 -3.13
N THR A 348 -1.54 -7.31 -2.95
CA THR A 348 -2.03 -6.91 -1.63
C THR A 348 -2.52 -8.11 -0.82
N GLY A 349 -3.19 -9.07 -1.47
CA GLY A 349 -3.60 -10.33 -0.83
C GLY A 349 -2.41 -11.24 -0.44
N LEU A 350 -1.39 -11.32 -1.28
CA LEU A 350 -0.17 -12.10 -1.01
C LEU A 350 0.67 -11.45 0.11
N VAL A 351 0.77 -10.12 0.15
CA VAL A 351 1.42 -9.39 1.25
C VAL A 351 0.66 -9.59 2.56
N ALA A 352 -0.68 -9.52 2.54
CA ALA A 352 -1.51 -9.79 3.71
C ALA A 352 -1.36 -11.24 4.21
N ALA A 353 -1.42 -12.25 3.33
CA ALA A 353 -1.17 -13.65 3.69
C ALA A 353 0.23 -13.84 4.29
N SER A 354 1.27 -13.30 3.64
CA SER A 354 2.64 -13.41 4.13
C SER A 354 2.79 -12.77 5.51
N THR A 355 2.11 -11.65 5.76
CA THR A 355 2.08 -10.99 7.09
C THR A 355 1.43 -11.91 8.13
N VAL A 356 0.22 -12.42 7.87
CA VAL A 356 -0.52 -13.29 8.80
C VAL A 356 0.24 -14.58 9.10
N LEU A 357 0.82 -15.21 8.07
CA LEU A 357 1.65 -16.41 8.21
C LEU A 357 2.94 -16.13 9.01
N THR A 358 3.60 -14.99 8.76
CA THR A 358 4.81 -14.60 9.49
C THR A 358 4.49 -14.34 10.97
N VAL A 359 3.41 -13.58 11.26
CA VAL A 359 3.01 -13.27 12.64
C VAL A 359 2.54 -14.54 13.38
N GLY A 360 1.65 -15.34 12.79
CA GLY A 360 1.15 -16.57 13.39
C GLY A 360 2.26 -17.60 13.62
N GLY A 361 3.10 -17.84 12.61
CA GLY A 361 4.25 -18.73 12.73
C GLY A 361 5.28 -18.24 13.76
N ALA A 362 5.55 -16.93 13.82
CA ALA A 362 6.47 -16.37 14.80
C ALA A 362 5.95 -16.46 16.24
N ILE A 363 4.64 -16.31 16.46
CA ILE A 363 4.02 -16.51 17.78
C ILE A 363 4.14 -17.99 18.19
N VAL A 364 3.78 -18.93 17.32
CA VAL A 364 3.87 -20.37 17.63
C VAL A 364 5.31 -20.82 17.84
N ALA A 365 6.26 -20.32 17.03
CA ALA A 365 7.68 -20.59 17.20
C ALA A 365 8.27 -19.98 18.49
N ALA A 366 7.66 -18.94 19.06
CA ALA A 366 8.08 -18.28 20.29
C ALA A 366 7.20 -18.60 21.50
N LEU A 367 6.42 -19.70 21.45
CA LEU A 367 5.71 -20.20 22.63
C LEU A 367 6.72 -20.63 23.72
N PRO A 368 6.32 -20.60 25.00
CA PRO A 368 7.14 -21.13 26.08
C PRO A 368 7.38 -22.64 25.94
N ASP A 369 8.50 -23.09 26.50
CA ASP A 369 8.87 -24.50 26.63
C ASP A 369 7.95 -25.24 27.62
N GLU A 370 8.04 -26.58 27.71
CA GLU A 370 7.20 -27.38 28.63
C GLU A 370 7.34 -26.96 30.11
N ASP A 371 8.55 -26.54 30.51
CA ASP A 371 8.85 -25.97 31.84
C ASP A 371 8.28 -24.54 32.05
N GLY A 372 7.57 -23.98 31.07
CA GLY A 372 7.08 -22.59 31.06
C GLY A 372 8.16 -21.54 30.79
N ALA A 373 9.39 -21.97 30.48
CA ALA A 373 10.55 -21.12 30.24
C ALA A 373 10.47 -20.40 28.87
N VAL A 374 11.17 -19.26 28.75
CA VAL A 374 11.25 -18.51 27.49
C VAL A 374 12.10 -19.28 26.46
N PHE A 375 11.46 -19.78 25.40
CA PHE A 375 12.16 -20.42 24.28
C PHE A 375 12.91 -19.38 23.44
N TRP A 376 14.18 -19.16 23.79
CA TRP A 376 15.04 -18.15 23.19
C TRP A 376 15.23 -18.24 21.66
N PRO A 377 15.45 -19.42 21.03
CA PRO A 377 15.67 -19.49 19.59
C PRO A 377 14.48 -18.90 18.80
N GLY A 378 13.27 -19.29 19.21
CA GLY A 378 12.03 -18.83 18.63
C GLY A 378 11.71 -17.38 18.93
N THR A 379 11.96 -16.94 20.17
CA THR A 379 11.80 -15.54 20.57
C THR A 379 12.68 -14.61 19.73
N VAL A 380 13.94 -14.98 19.46
CA VAL A 380 14.84 -14.21 18.60
C VAL A 380 14.41 -14.25 17.14
N LEU A 381 13.95 -15.40 16.62
CA LEU A 381 13.35 -15.50 15.28
C LEU A 381 12.12 -14.58 15.13
N ALA A 382 11.26 -14.51 16.15
CA ALA A 382 10.06 -13.69 16.15
C ALA A 382 10.38 -12.18 16.19
N ILE A 383 11.40 -11.77 16.97
CA ILE A 383 11.91 -10.39 16.95
C ILE A 383 12.49 -10.04 15.57
N ALA A 384 13.30 -10.93 14.97
CA ALA A 384 13.86 -10.72 13.64
C ALA A 384 12.76 -10.63 12.56
N ALA A 385 11.73 -11.47 12.64
CA ALA A 385 10.56 -11.43 11.76
C ALA A 385 9.77 -10.12 11.92
N ALA A 386 9.53 -9.65 13.15
CA ALA A 386 8.85 -8.38 13.41
C ALA A 386 9.60 -7.19 12.79
N VAL A 387 10.91 -7.10 13.00
CA VAL A 387 11.79 -6.07 12.44
C VAL A 387 11.80 -6.14 10.91
N LEU A 388 11.84 -7.35 10.34
CA LEU A 388 11.83 -7.54 8.88
C LEU A 388 10.49 -7.10 8.25
N LEU A 389 9.35 -7.40 8.87
CA LEU A 389 8.05 -6.90 8.43
C LEU A 389 8.03 -5.36 8.42
N MET A 390 8.52 -4.72 9.49
CA MET A 390 8.63 -3.25 9.54
C MET A 390 9.52 -2.67 8.44
N PHE A 391 10.69 -3.26 8.16
CA PHE A 391 11.55 -2.81 7.07
C PHE A 391 10.89 -3.01 5.69
N ARG A 392 10.29 -4.18 5.44
CA ARG A 392 9.55 -4.46 4.18
C ARG A 392 8.38 -3.51 3.97
N GLY A 393 7.77 -2.99 5.03
CA GLY A 393 6.78 -1.91 4.94
C GLY A 393 7.27 -0.65 4.21
N ARG A 394 8.59 -0.38 4.21
CA ARG A 394 9.22 0.75 3.50
C ARG A 394 9.47 0.47 2.01
N THR A 395 9.43 -0.79 1.58
CA THR A 395 9.68 -1.18 0.18
C THR A 395 8.46 -0.93 -0.72
N TYR A 396 7.24 -0.94 -0.16
CA TYR A 396 6.00 -0.77 -0.91
C TYR A 396 5.52 0.68 -0.91
N SER A 397 5.36 1.27 -2.09
CA SER A 397 4.78 2.62 -2.26
C SER A 397 3.28 2.70 -1.95
N SER A 398 2.58 1.56 -1.92
CA SER A 398 1.14 1.50 -1.66
C SER A 398 0.85 1.32 -0.18
N VAL A 399 0.18 2.29 0.44
CA VAL A 399 -0.28 2.27 1.85
C VAL A 399 -1.00 0.95 2.22
N ALA A 400 -1.85 0.43 1.33
CA ALA A 400 -2.56 -0.85 1.52
C ALA A 400 -1.65 -2.10 1.64
N GLN A 401 -0.37 -2.01 1.28
CA GLN A 401 0.64 -3.07 1.40
C GLN A 401 1.63 -2.77 2.55
N ALA A 402 1.97 -1.50 2.74
CA ALA A 402 2.81 -1.04 3.84
C ALA A 402 2.15 -1.20 5.22
N ILE A 403 0.86 -0.84 5.36
CA ILE A 403 0.15 -0.91 6.65
C ILE A 403 0.11 -2.34 7.22
N PRO A 404 -0.32 -3.39 6.47
CA PRO A 404 -0.30 -4.76 7.00
C PRO A 404 1.07 -5.19 7.53
N LEU A 405 2.15 -4.89 6.79
CA LEU A 405 3.51 -5.25 7.17
C LEU A 405 3.96 -4.53 8.46
N VAL A 406 3.80 -3.21 8.54
CA VAL A 406 4.17 -2.43 9.73
C VAL A 406 3.31 -2.83 10.93
N ALA A 407 1.99 -2.92 10.76
CA ALA A 407 1.06 -3.30 11.81
C ALA A 407 1.29 -4.74 12.31
N GLY A 408 1.61 -5.68 11.41
CA GLY A 408 1.97 -7.06 11.76
C GLY A 408 3.26 -7.14 12.57
N GLY A 409 4.29 -6.37 12.19
CA GLY A 409 5.52 -6.24 12.97
C GLY A 409 5.28 -5.64 14.36
N VAL A 410 4.47 -4.58 14.46
CA VAL A 410 4.11 -3.96 15.76
C VAL A 410 3.29 -4.93 16.62
N LEU A 411 2.29 -5.59 16.05
CA LEU A 411 1.47 -6.60 16.73
C LEU A 411 2.32 -7.74 17.28
N LEU A 412 3.28 -8.23 16.50
CA LEU A 412 4.19 -9.29 16.94
C LEU A 412 5.05 -8.85 18.13
N LEU A 413 5.62 -7.63 18.13
CA LEU A 413 6.33 -7.11 19.31
C LEU A 413 5.42 -6.92 20.53
N VAL A 414 4.19 -6.43 20.34
CA VAL A 414 3.21 -6.26 21.44
C VAL A 414 2.83 -7.61 22.06
N LEU A 415 2.63 -8.64 21.24
CA LEU A 415 2.30 -9.99 21.71
C LEU A 415 3.49 -10.66 22.41
N LEU A 416 4.71 -10.53 21.88
CA LEU A 416 5.93 -11.01 22.54
C LEU A 416 6.17 -10.35 23.90
N LEU A 417 6.03 -9.01 23.99
CA LEU A 417 6.17 -8.28 25.26
C LEU A 417 5.07 -8.66 26.27
N SER A 418 3.84 -8.85 25.80
CA SER A 418 2.72 -9.30 26.65
C SER A 418 2.96 -10.73 27.17
N ALA A 419 3.39 -11.64 26.31
CA ALA A 419 3.74 -13.01 26.70
C ALA A 419 4.90 -13.04 27.72
N ALA A 420 5.98 -12.31 27.46
CA ALA A 420 7.13 -12.20 28.36
C ALA A 420 6.75 -11.60 29.73
N ALA A 421 5.81 -10.66 29.78
CA ALA A 421 5.31 -10.09 31.03
C ALA A 421 4.44 -11.07 31.84
N HIS A 422 3.82 -12.06 31.18
CA HIS A 422 3.10 -13.14 31.84
C HIS A 422 4.03 -14.30 32.28
N THR A 423 5.07 -14.63 31.52
CA THR A 423 5.98 -15.76 31.85
C THR A 423 7.10 -15.39 32.81
N VAL A 424 7.61 -14.15 32.78
CA VAL A 424 8.73 -13.71 33.63
C VAL A 424 8.34 -12.41 34.39
N PRO A 425 7.44 -12.50 35.39
CA PRO A 425 6.93 -11.33 36.10
C PRO A 425 8.01 -10.53 36.84
N ASP A 426 9.10 -11.17 37.28
CA ASP A 426 10.26 -10.49 37.89
C ASP A 426 10.94 -9.48 36.95
N LEU A 427 10.80 -9.68 35.63
CA LEU A 427 11.36 -8.80 34.60
C LEU A 427 10.40 -7.68 34.17
N ALA A 428 9.19 -7.60 34.75
CA ALA A 428 8.13 -6.68 34.33
C ALA A 428 8.56 -5.20 34.29
N LEU A 429 9.41 -4.74 35.22
CA LEU A 429 9.94 -3.38 35.21
C LEU A 429 10.87 -3.12 34.01
N ALA A 430 11.71 -4.09 33.63
CA ALA A 430 12.58 -3.97 32.47
C ALA A 430 11.78 -4.08 31.15
N LEU A 431 10.78 -4.98 31.10
CA LEU A 431 9.85 -5.09 29.97
C LEU A 431 9.03 -3.80 29.77
N PHE A 432 8.59 -3.16 30.86
CA PHE A 432 7.95 -1.84 30.82
C PHE A 432 8.88 -0.76 30.25
N VAL A 433 10.14 -0.70 30.69
CA VAL A 433 11.12 0.25 30.14
C VAL A 433 11.37 -0.02 28.64
N VAL A 434 11.50 -1.28 28.22
CA VAL A 434 11.63 -1.65 26.80
C VAL A 434 10.40 -1.23 26.00
N ALA A 435 9.18 -1.47 26.50
CA ALA A 435 7.95 -1.05 25.85
C ALA A 435 7.85 0.48 25.70
N VAL A 436 8.22 1.25 26.73
CA VAL A 436 8.27 2.72 26.69
C VAL A 436 9.31 3.21 25.68
N VAL A 437 10.51 2.63 25.65
CA VAL A 437 11.55 2.98 24.67
C VAL A 437 11.10 2.70 23.23
N LEU A 438 10.45 1.55 22.99
CA LEU A 438 9.89 1.20 21.68
C LEU A 438 8.74 2.14 21.27
N ALA A 439 7.87 2.53 22.21
CA ALA A 439 6.79 3.49 21.96
C ALA A 439 7.34 4.88 21.61
N VAL A 440 8.35 5.38 22.33
CA VAL A 440 9.04 6.65 22.02
C VAL A 440 9.73 6.57 20.65
N ALA A 441 10.42 5.45 20.36
CA ALA A 441 11.04 5.24 19.05
C ALA A 441 10.00 5.24 17.91
N ALA A 442 8.86 4.58 18.09
CA ALA A 442 7.77 4.57 17.12
C ALA A 442 7.17 5.97 16.89
N LEU A 443 6.98 6.77 17.94
CA LEU A 443 6.51 8.16 17.83
C LEU A 443 7.53 9.05 17.09
N VAL A 444 8.82 8.91 17.38
CA VAL A 444 9.90 9.63 16.68
C VAL A 444 9.95 9.24 15.19
N LEU A 445 9.87 7.94 14.90
CA LEU A 445 9.85 7.39 13.54
C LEU A 445 8.58 7.78 12.75
N GLY A 446 7.43 7.95 13.43
CA GLY A 446 6.18 8.34 12.80
C GLY A 446 6.00 9.86 12.60
N ILE A 447 6.48 10.68 13.53
CA ILE A 447 6.17 12.13 13.58
C ILE A 447 7.33 12.99 13.08
N ILE A 448 8.58 12.59 13.35
CA ILE A 448 9.77 13.41 13.10
C ILE A 448 10.47 12.96 11.81
N PHE A 449 10.72 11.66 11.65
CA PHE A 449 11.46 11.12 10.50
C PHE A 449 10.87 11.50 9.12
N PRO A 450 9.55 11.50 8.89
CA PRO A 450 8.98 11.89 7.59
C PRO A 450 9.24 13.36 7.19
N LYS A 451 9.66 14.20 8.15
CA LYS A 451 9.96 15.63 7.94
C LYS A 451 11.45 15.89 7.72
N GLN A 452 12.29 14.86 7.69
CA GLN A 452 13.76 14.98 7.59
C GLN A 452 14.31 14.44 6.27
N SER A 453 15.31 15.13 5.73
CA SER A 453 16.12 14.67 4.61
C SER A 453 17.26 13.77 5.09
N PHE A 454 17.17 12.47 4.82
CA PHE A 454 18.21 11.50 5.18
C PHE A 454 19.39 11.54 4.21
N SER A 455 20.62 11.56 4.75
CA SER A 455 21.83 11.44 3.94
C SER A 455 21.90 10.07 3.24
N PRO A 456 22.57 9.95 2.07
CA PRO A 456 22.72 8.68 1.38
C PRO A 456 23.36 7.59 2.26
N VAL A 457 24.31 7.97 3.12
CA VAL A 457 24.96 7.06 4.07
C VAL A 457 23.97 6.50 5.09
N MET A 458 23.07 7.34 5.64
CA MET A 458 22.07 6.90 6.61
C MET A 458 21.00 6.02 5.97
N ARG A 459 20.61 6.29 4.72
CA ARG A 459 19.75 5.37 3.95
C ARG A 459 20.45 4.02 3.73
N ARG A 460 21.71 4.04 3.30
CA ARG A 460 22.51 2.83 3.03
C ARG A 460 22.77 1.99 4.28
N ALA A 461 22.95 2.61 5.44
CA ALA A 461 23.03 1.91 6.72
C ALA A 461 21.74 1.13 7.04
N GLY A 462 20.57 1.73 6.76
CA GLY A 462 19.28 1.05 6.87
C GLY A 462 19.11 -0.13 5.92
N GLU A 463 19.54 0.02 4.66
CA GLU A 463 19.55 -1.09 3.68
C GLU A 463 20.46 -2.26 4.11
N ILE A 464 21.64 -1.95 4.65
CA ILE A 464 22.57 -2.97 5.18
C ILE A 464 21.98 -3.68 6.41
N LEU A 465 21.28 -2.95 7.28
CA LEU A 465 20.59 -3.53 8.43
C LEU A 465 19.42 -4.43 8.03
N GLU A 466 18.61 -4.04 7.04
CA GLU A 466 17.56 -4.90 6.46
C GLU A 466 18.17 -6.19 5.89
N LEU A 467 19.26 -6.09 5.12
CA LEU A 467 19.96 -7.24 4.56
C LEU A 467 20.57 -8.16 5.63
N ALA A 468 21.11 -7.59 6.71
CA ALA A 468 21.62 -8.37 7.85
C ALA A 468 20.50 -9.13 8.57
N VAL A 469 19.35 -8.50 8.79
CA VAL A 469 18.17 -9.18 9.36
C VAL A 469 17.68 -10.29 8.44
N ILE A 470 17.56 -10.05 7.13
CA ILE A 470 17.19 -11.09 6.14
C ILE A 470 18.16 -12.27 6.19
N ALA A 471 19.47 -12.00 6.23
CA ALA A 471 20.50 -13.05 6.30
C ALA A 471 20.43 -13.86 7.61
N SER A 472 20.03 -13.23 8.73
CA SER A 472 19.90 -13.90 10.03
C SER A 472 18.75 -14.91 10.12
N VAL A 473 17.70 -14.77 9.29
CA VAL A 473 16.52 -15.66 9.35
C VAL A 473 16.89 -17.12 9.15
N ILE A 474 17.79 -17.43 8.21
CA ILE A 474 18.17 -18.83 7.91
C ILE A 474 18.87 -19.49 9.11
N PRO A 475 19.95 -18.91 9.69
CA PRO A 475 20.53 -19.41 10.93
C PRO A 475 19.54 -19.52 12.11
N LEU A 476 18.65 -18.54 12.29
CA LEU A 476 17.67 -18.57 13.37
C LEU A 476 16.66 -19.72 13.21
N VAL A 477 16.21 -20.01 11.98
CA VAL A 477 15.35 -21.17 11.72
C VAL A 477 16.11 -22.48 11.95
N CYS A 478 17.37 -22.61 11.49
CA CYS A 478 18.21 -23.78 11.79
C CYS A 478 18.49 -23.98 13.29
N TRP A 479 18.45 -22.91 14.08
CA TRP A 479 18.54 -22.98 15.55
C TRP A 479 17.23 -23.44 16.18
N VAL A 480 16.08 -22.93 15.73
CA VAL A 480 14.76 -23.39 16.21
C VAL A 480 14.48 -24.86 15.84
N THR A 481 14.88 -25.32 14.65
CA THR A 481 14.70 -26.72 14.25
C THR A 481 15.77 -27.68 14.80
N ASP A 482 16.52 -27.28 15.84
CA ASP A 482 17.62 -28.03 16.48
C ASP A 482 18.63 -28.68 15.49
N LEU A 483 18.84 -28.05 14.34
CA LEU A 483 19.73 -28.59 13.30
C LEU A 483 21.20 -28.51 13.74
N TYR A 484 21.57 -27.47 14.51
CA TYR A 484 22.92 -27.28 15.01
C TYR A 484 23.30 -28.25 16.14
N SER A 485 22.36 -28.65 17.00
CA SER A 485 22.59 -29.67 18.02
C SER A 485 22.66 -31.06 17.38
N THR A 486 21.74 -31.36 16.46
CA THR A 486 21.74 -32.60 15.65
C THR A 486 23.07 -32.77 14.90
N MET A 487 23.52 -31.75 14.16
CA MET A 487 24.79 -31.77 13.41
C MET A 487 26.05 -31.79 14.31
N ARG A 488 25.91 -31.60 15.62
CA ARG A 488 27.00 -31.72 16.61
C ARG A 488 26.99 -33.07 17.34
N GLY A 489 25.90 -33.84 17.24
CA GLY A 489 25.78 -35.21 17.77
C GLY A 489 26.16 -36.31 16.77
N LEU A 490 26.51 -35.94 15.53
CA LEU A 490 27.01 -36.80 14.45
C LEU A 490 28.55 -36.77 14.38
#